data_AF-A0A921R9Z9-F1
#
_entry.id   AF-A0A921R9Z9-F1
#
_cell.length_a   1.000
_cell.length_b   1.000
_cell.length_c   1.000
_cell.angle_alpha   90.00
_cell.angle_beta   90.00
_cell.angle_gamma   90.00
#
_symmetry.space_group_name_H-M   'P 1'
#
loop_
_entity.id
_entity.type
_entity.pdbx_description
1 polymer ?
#
loop_
_entity_poly.entity_id
_entity_poly.type
_entity_poly.pdbx_seq_one_letter_code
_entity_poly.pdbx_strand_id
1 'polypeptide(L)'
;MWNSIYRFLCGLCAPSSSEHGLHGAHPVAALGRDILSFQSTSQVPDELSRHVVSSKKAQANWYKKLLVAWKKARPPPKTPEEAAAFVVQTLKNHQKADVEGLLSFYGLPHPNAAAGTPAAPPPPKKPQGAKFELHTLPIDPKSVADGDTVNVYVDTADPREAGSVPREVQKAAAERAKARAAKNYQKADALQKIIVDAGYRPVPNARGEEVLAKKYRIRLRGIDAPESAMPYGKEAKEALLKLVQGKSLKVYVYDEDRYGRCVGDIYCDGVFVQEQMLKKGFAWHYTAYDQRPELAKWEKQAQTGRKGLWASSKPQKPWEWRKDKRNGTA
;
A
#
# COMPACT_ATOMS: atom_id res chain seq x y z
N MET A 1 65.36 29.17 19.34
CA MET A 1 65.32 27.83 18.73
C MET A 1 63.85 27.39 18.70
N TRP A 2 63.38 26.74 17.63
CA TRP A 2 61.98 26.56 17.18
C TRP A 2 60.80 26.95 18.12
N ASN A 3 60.00 27.91 17.63
CA ASN A 3 58.52 27.95 17.48
C ASN A 3 57.65 27.07 18.42
N SER A 4 56.71 27.60 19.20
CA SER A 4 55.46 28.34 18.84
C SER A 4 54.33 27.43 18.32
N ILE A 5 53.05 27.56 18.73
CA ILE A 5 52.41 28.44 19.75
C ILE A 5 51.02 27.90 20.17
N TYR A 6 50.72 27.86 21.49
CA TYR A 6 49.37 27.95 22.13
C TYR A 6 48.27 26.94 21.63
N ARG A 7 46.96 26.95 21.99
CA ARG A 7 46.11 27.30 23.18
C ARG A 7 44.83 26.41 23.10
N PHE A 8 44.02 26.11 24.14
CA PHE A 8 44.09 26.35 25.59
C PHE A 8 43.30 25.24 26.36
N LEU A 9 42.75 25.56 27.54
CA LEU A 9 42.08 24.68 28.52
C LEU A 9 40.55 24.91 28.61
N CYS A 10 39.80 23.86 28.96
CA CYS A 10 38.77 23.79 30.04
C CYS A 10 37.88 22.51 29.88
N GLY A 11 37.28 21.93 30.94
CA GLY A 11 37.44 22.23 32.36
C GLY A 11 36.26 21.80 33.27
N LEU A 12 36.23 20.54 33.72
CA LEU A 12 35.45 20.01 34.86
C LEU A 12 33.90 19.89 34.74
N CYS A 13 33.28 19.33 35.79
CA CYS A 13 32.10 18.46 35.71
C CYS A 13 30.72 19.10 36.00
N ALA A 14 29.69 18.48 35.39
CA ALA A 14 28.31 18.14 35.82
C ALA A 14 27.76 18.54 37.23
N PRO A 15 26.43 18.55 37.47
CA PRO A 15 25.34 17.96 36.64
C PRO A 15 24.06 18.82 36.42
N SER A 16 23.20 18.39 35.49
CA SER A 16 21.76 18.70 35.50
C SER A 16 20.95 17.64 34.72
N SER A 17 19.68 17.44 35.11
CA SER A 17 18.78 16.41 34.54
C SER A 17 17.66 17.01 33.68
N SER A 18 17.53 16.56 32.43
CA SER A 18 16.30 16.68 31.62
C SER A 18 16.33 15.75 30.39
N GLU A 19 15.22 15.70 29.65
CA GLU A 19 14.81 14.60 28.76
C GLU A 19 15.33 14.66 27.30
N HIS A 20 14.90 13.66 26.51
CA HIS A 20 14.84 13.59 25.03
C HIS A 20 16.09 13.24 24.20
N GLY A 21 16.03 12.05 23.57
CA GLY A 21 16.09 11.91 22.10
C GLY A 21 17.44 12.07 21.38
N LEU A 22 18.06 10.95 20.99
CA LEU A 22 19.26 10.91 20.13
C LEU A 22 18.95 10.50 18.68
N HIS A 23 18.41 11.43 17.90
CA HIS A 23 18.57 11.44 16.44
C HIS A 23 19.68 12.45 16.08
N GLY A 24 20.52 12.13 15.08
CA GLY A 24 21.57 13.06 14.62
C GLY A 24 22.79 12.45 13.93
N ALA A 25 23.01 11.13 14.00
CA ALA A 25 24.08 10.46 13.26
C ALA A 25 23.68 10.19 11.80
N HIS A 26 24.52 10.55 10.84
CA HIS A 26 24.33 10.22 9.42
C HIS A 26 24.32 8.68 9.24
N PRO A 27 23.31 8.08 8.57
CA PRO A 27 23.13 6.62 8.47
C PRO A 27 24.39 5.82 8.12
N VAL A 28 25.13 6.31 7.12
CA VAL A 28 26.39 5.69 6.64
C VAL A 28 27.48 5.69 7.71
N ALA A 29 27.54 6.74 8.53
CA ALA A 29 28.51 6.85 9.61
C ALA A 29 28.14 5.96 10.81
N ALA A 30 26.86 5.73 11.07
CA ALA A 30 26.43 4.75 12.07
C ALA A 30 26.85 3.33 11.65
N LEU A 31 26.48 2.88 10.44
CA LEU A 31 26.91 1.59 9.88
C LEU A 31 28.44 1.43 9.89
N GLY A 32 29.17 2.47 9.46
CA GLY A 32 30.63 2.45 9.41
C GLY A 32 31.29 2.33 10.79
N ARG A 33 30.79 3.06 11.80
CA ARG A 33 31.29 2.94 13.18
C ARG A 33 31.07 1.54 13.75
N ASP A 34 29.90 0.97 13.55
CA ASP A 34 29.51 -0.28 14.20
C ASP A 34 30.18 -1.49 13.52
N ILE A 35 30.37 -1.45 12.20
CA ILE A 35 31.24 -2.41 11.48
C ILE A 35 32.69 -2.35 11.99
N LEU A 36 33.23 -1.15 12.25
CA LEU A 36 34.60 -0.99 12.76
C LEU A 36 34.72 -1.35 14.25
N SER A 37 33.72 -1.03 15.06
CA SER A 37 33.63 -1.42 16.48
C SER A 37 33.66 -2.94 16.63
N PHE A 38 32.91 -3.66 15.79
CA PHE A 38 32.90 -5.12 15.73
C PHE A 38 34.30 -5.74 15.52
N GLN A 39 35.25 -5.04 14.89
CA GLN A 39 36.64 -5.52 14.79
C GLN A 39 37.30 -5.69 16.16
N SER A 40 37.03 -4.79 17.11
CA SER A 40 37.65 -4.77 18.44
C SER A 40 36.82 -5.48 19.49
N THR A 41 35.48 -5.45 19.38
CA THR A 41 34.57 -6.04 20.38
C THR A 41 34.11 -7.45 20.02
N SER A 42 34.07 -7.81 18.73
CA SER A 42 33.31 -8.96 18.21
C SER A 42 31.81 -8.97 18.60
N GLN A 43 31.27 -7.83 19.04
CA GLN A 43 29.88 -7.66 19.47
C GLN A 43 29.10 -6.84 18.44
N VAL A 44 27.85 -7.24 18.21
CA VAL A 44 26.89 -6.50 17.37
C VAL A 44 26.01 -5.60 18.25
N PRO A 45 25.44 -4.50 17.73
CA PRO A 45 24.58 -3.61 18.51
C PRO A 45 23.39 -4.37 19.14
N ASP A 46 23.19 -4.22 20.45
CA ASP A 46 22.19 -5.02 21.19
C ASP A 46 20.75 -4.83 20.70
N GLU A 47 20.42 -3.62 20.23
CA GLU A 47 19.08 -3.31 19.71
C GLU A 47 18.81 -3.88 18.32
N LEU A 48 19.85 -4.28 17.56
CA LEU A 48 19.68 -4.92 16.24
C LEU A 48 18.78 -6.16 16.32
N SER A 49 18.85 -6.89 17.43
CA SER A 49 18.01 -8.06 17.73
C SER A 49 16.50 -7.77 17.81
N ARG A 50 16.07 -6.50 17.79
CA ARG A 50 14.65 -6.13 17.64
C ARG A 50 14.21 -5.97 16.18
N HIS A 51 15.16 -5.81 15.25
CA HIS A 51 14.89 -5.54 13.83
C HIS A 51 15.12 -6.75 12.92
N VAL A 52 15.92 -7.73 13.35
CA VAL A 52 16.27 -8.93 12.56
C VAL A 52 15.78 -10.21 13.23
N VAL A 53 15.52 -11.27 12.45
CA VAL A 53 14.93 -12.53 12.94
C VAL A 53 15.96 -13.58 13.37
N SER A 54 17.21 -13.50 12.88
CA SER A 54 18.26 -14.43 13.30
C SER A 54 18.94 -14.05 14.63
N SER A 55 19.46 -15.06 15.33
CA SER A 55 20.17 -14.93 16.63
C SER A 55 21.45 -14.10 16.56
N LYS A 56 21.89 -13.54 17.70
CA LYS A 56 23.14 -12.76 17.81
C LYS A 56 24.37 -13.48 17.24
N LYS A 57 24.44 -14.82 17.32
CA LYS A 57 25.52 -15.63 16.72
C LYS A 57 25.51 -15.58 15.18
N ALA A 58 24.33 -15.53 14.56
CA ALA A 58 24.19 -15.32 13.11
C ALA A 58 24.51 -13.87 12.73
N GLN A 59 24.03 -12.89 13.50
CA GLN A 59 24.32 -11.47 13.31
C GLN A 59 25.83 -11.19 13.30
N ALA A 60 26.57 -11.74 14.26
CA ALA A 60 28.04 -11.62 14.31
C ALA A 60 28.73 -12.22 13.06
N ASN A 61 28.21 -13.31 12.51
CA ASN A 61 28.71 -13.87 11.25
C ASN A 61 28.45 -12.94 10.04
N TRP A 62 27.38 -12.15 10.04
CA TRP A 62 27.16 -11.13 9.01
C TRP A 62 28.07 -9.93 9.19
N TYR A 63 28.26 -9.44 10.42
CA TYR A 63 29.18 -8.32 10.71
C TYR A 63 30.62 -8.68 10.33
N LYS A 64 31.04 -9.94 10.52
CA LYS A 64 32.33 -10.45 10.02
C LYS A 64 32.43 -10.39 8.49
N LYS A 65 31.35 -10.66 7.75
CA LYS A 65 31.30 -10.50 6.27
C LYS A 65 31.32 -9.03 5.85
N LEU A 66 30.52 -8.18 6.53
CA LEU A 66 30.47 -6.74 6.29
C LEU A 66 31.82 -6.07 6.53
N LEU A 67 32.52 -6.40 7.61
CA LEU A 67 33.87 -5.89 7.91
C LEU A 67 34.90 -6.24 6.82
N VAL A 68 34.86 -7.47 6.30
CA VAL A 68 35.74 -7.89 5.19
C VAL A 68 35.39 -7.13 3.89
N ALA A 69 34.11 -6.97 3.58
CA ALA A 69 33.67 -6.23 2.41
C ALA A 69 33.98 -4.72 2.52
N TRP A 70 33.79 -4.13 3.70
CA TRP A 70 33.99 -2.69 3.97
C TRP A 70 35.47 -2.31 3.83
N LYS A 71 36.39 -3.17 4.28
CA LYS A 71 37.84 -3.01 4.06
C LYS A 71 38.27 -3.16 2.60
N LYS A 72 37.47 -3.83 1.77
CA LYS A 72 37.72 -3.99 0.33
C LYS A 72 37.11 -2.86 -0.51
N ALA A 73 36.08 -2.18 -0.01
CA ALA A 73 35.46 -1.04 -0.68
C ALA A 73 36.42 0.15 -0.77
N ARG A 74 36.74 0.58 -2.00
CA ARG A 74 37.59 1.75 -2.29
C ARG A 74 36.92 2.58 -3.40
N PRO A 75 36.32 3.75 -3.09
CA PRO A 75 36.08 4.28 -1.74
C PRO A 75 35.10 3.41 -0.93
N PRO A 76 35.04 3.56 0.40
CA PRO A 76 33.91 3.08 1.19
C PRO A 76 32.64 3.86 0.81
N PRO A 77 31.43 3.32 1.06
CA PRO A 77 30.17 4.03 0.83
C PRO A 77 30.12 5.39 1.52
N LYS A 78 29.57 6.39 0.83
CA LYS A 78 29.39 7.77 1.29
C LYS A 78 27.92 8.17 1.37
N THR A 79 27.07 7.69 0.48
CA THR A 79 25.62 7.95 0.52
C THR A 79 24.83 6.79 1.17
N PRO A 80 23.62 7.04 1.70
CA PRO A 80 22.75 5.98 2.22
C PRO A 80 22.43 4.89 1.17
N GLU A 81 22.30 5.28 -0.10
CA GLU A 81 22.00 4.39 -1.23
C GLU A 81 23.19 3.49 -1.55
N GLU A 82 24.41 4.03 -1.56
CA GLU A 82 25.64 3.25 -1.69
C GLU A 82 25.81 2.26 -0.53
N ALA A 83 25.52 2.70 0.70
CA ALA A 83 25.60 1.87 1.90
C ALA A 83 24.55 0.76 1.89
N ALA A 84 23.33 1.05 1.43
CA ALA A 84 22.28 0.05 1.24
C ALA A 84 22.65 -0.99 0.18
N ALA A 85 23.10 -0.54 -1.00
CA ALA A 85 23.56 -1.43 -2.07
C ALA A 85 24.72 -2.32 -1.61
N PHE A 86 25.68 -1.75 -0.85
CA PHE A 86 26.77 -2.48 -0.22
C PHE A 86 26.27 -3.57 0.76
N VAL A 87 25.34 -3.23 1.66
CA VAL A 87 24.77 -4.19 2.63
C VAL A 87 24.07 -5.33 1.90
N VAL A 88 23.19 -5.03 0.94
CA VAL A 88 22.42 -6.06 0.23
C VAL A 88 23.31 -6.92 -0.65
N GLN A 89 24.29 -6.35 -1.37
CA GLN A 89 25.22 -7.14 -2.18
C GLN A 89 26.13 -8.03 -1.32
N THR A 90 26.53 -7.58 -0.13
CA THR A 90 27.34 -8.36 0.82
C THR A 90 26.52 -9.48 1.49
N LEU A 91 25.24 -9.24 1.76
CA LEU A 91 24.37 -10.16 2.47
C LEU A 91 23.35 -10.91 1.61
N LYS A 92 23.45 -10.83 0.28
CA LYS A 92 22.50 -11.40 -0.71
C LYS A 92 22.09 -12.88 -0.55
N ASN A 93 22.86 -13.68 0.20
CA ASN A 93 22.58 -15.10 0.47
C ASN A 93 22.04 -15.35 1.91
N HIS A 94 21.54 -14.32 2.61
CA HIS A 94 20.89 -14.45 3.92
C HIS A 94 19.38 -14.15 3.81
N GLN A 95 18.62 -14.32 4.89
CA GLN A 95 17.17 -14.15 4.86
C GLN A 95 16.79 -12.70 4.52
N LYS A 96 15.79 -12.54 3.66
CA LYS A 96 15.31 -11.22 3.22
C LYS A 96 14.96 -10.30 4.41
N ALA A 97 14.23 -10.83 5.40
CA ALA A 97 13.84 -10.09 6.60
C ALA A 97 15.04 -9.63 7.46
N ASP A 98 16.12 -10.41 7.53
CA ASP A 98 17.34 -10.02 8.25
C ASP A 98 18.05 -8.84 7.55
N VAL A 99 18.05 -8.84 6.21
CA VAL A 99 18.67 -7.78 5.39
C VAL A 99 17.82 -6.50 5.42
N GLU A 100 16.50 -6.62 5.31
CA GLU A 100 15.57 -5.49 5.44
C GLU A 100 15.57 -4.91 6.86
N GLY A 101 15.65 -5.76 7.88
CA GLY A 101 15.81 -5.36 9.28
C GLY A 101 17.12 -4.61 9.56
N LEU A 102 18.25 -5.08 9.01
CA LEU A 102 19.54 -4.39 9.14
C LEU A 102 19.54 -3.03 8.43
N LEU A 103 18.89 -2.90 7.27
CA LEU A 103 18.71 -1.61 6.59
C LEU A 103 17.84 -0.67 7.43
N SER A 104 16.72 -1.16 7.97
CA SER A 104 15.81 -0.42 8.86
C SER A 104 16.54 0.09 10.10
N PHE A 105 17.35 -0.75 10.76
CA PHE A 105 18.10 -0.41 11.98
C PHE A 105 19.03 0.80 11.79
N TYR A 106 19.69 0.91 10.63
CA TYR A 106 20.57 2.05 10.32
C TYR A 106 19.87 3.22 9.61
N GLY A 107 18.57 3.12 9.30
CA GLY A 107 17.86 4.13 8.51
C GLY A 107 18.33 4.22 7.05
N LEU A 108 18.73 3.08 6.47
CA LEU A 108 19.20 2.98 5.08
C LEU A 108 18.05 2.65 4.12
N PRO A 109 18.03 3.24 2.90
CA PRO A 109 16.98 2.97 1.91
C PRO A 109 17.02 1.51 1.43
N HIS A 110 15.87 0.94 1.08
CA HIS A 110 15.84 -0.39 0.46
C HIS A 110 16.21 -0.30 -1.03
N PRO A 111 17.03 -1.21 -1.62
CA PRO A 111 17.50 -1.08 -3.01
C PRO A 111 16.42 -1.09 -4.11
N ASN A 112 15.16 -1.38 -3.78
CA ASN A 112 14.03 -1.27 -4.70
C ASN A 112 13.35 0.13 -4.67
N ALA A 113 13.91 1.08 -3.92
CA ALA A 113 13.46 2.47 -3.80
C ALA A 113 14.45 3.43 -4.49
N ALA A 114 14.77 3.17 -5.78
CA ALA A 114 15.80 3.88 -6.53
C ALA A 114 15.32 4.40 -7.89
N ALA A 115 14.27 5.23 -7.88
CA ALA A 115 14.02 6.24 -8.91
C ALA A 115 13.46 7.48 -8.21
N GLY A 116 14.09 8.64 -8.42
CA GLY A 116 13.92 9.81 -7.55
C GLY A 116 12.48 10.32 -7.49
N THR A 117 11.91 10.35 -6.29
CA THR A 117 10.81 11.26 -5.93
C THR A 117 11.42 12.35 -5.06
N PRO A 118 11.18 13.65 -5.33
CA PRO A 118 11.62 14.72 -4.42
C PRO A 118 10.96 14.55 -3.05
N ALA A 119 11.52 15.23 -2.03
CA ALA A 119 11.13 15.11 -0.62
C ALA A 119 9.63 14.87 -0.43
N ALA A 120 9.30 13.78 0.26
CA ALA A 120 7.94 13.26 0.36
C ALA A 120 6.95 14.39 0.68
N PRO A 121 5.94 14.65 -0.18
CA PRO A 121 5.04 15.76 0.05
C PRO A 121 4.32 15.58 1.38
N PRO A 122 3.93 16.66 2.07
CA PRO A 122 3.07 16.56 3.25
C PRO A 122 1.86 15.69 2.91
N PRO A 123 1.43 14.79 3.83
CA PRO A 123 0.50 13.69 3.53
C PRO A 123 -0.65 14.21 2.68
N PRO A 124 -0.83 13.67 1.46
CA PRO A 124 -1.32 14.45 0.33
C PRO A 124 -2.64 15.11 0.69
N LYS A 125 -2.63 16.45 0.73
CA LYS A 125 -3.83 17.26 1.03
C LYS A 125 -4.97 16.70 0.18
N LYS A 126 -5.96 16.12 0.87
CA LYS A 126 -7.11 15.37 0.36
C LYS A 126 -7.43 15.80 -1.09
N PRO A 127 -7.26 14.92 -2.10
CA PRO A 127 -7.26 15.30 -3.51
C PRO A 127 -8.39 16.26 -3.88
N GLN A 128 -8.05 17.34 -4.58
CA GLN A 128 -8.95 18.47 -4.78
C GLN A 128 -10.28 18.03 -5.40
N GLY A 129 -11.39 18.36 -4.73
CA GLY A 129 -12.74 17.95 -5.11
C GLY A 129 -13.23 16.62 -4.50
N ALA A 130 -12.40 15.85 -3.80
CA ALA A 130 -12.86 14.65 -3.10
C ALA A 130 -13.81 15.03 -1.94
N LYS A 131 -15.01 14.45 -1.93
CA LYS A 131 -16.04 14.62 -0.89
C LYS A 131 -15.61 13.94 0.42
N PHE A 132 -15.08 12.72 0.35
CA PHE A 132 -14.53 12.00 1.52
C PHE A 132 -13.51 10.92 1.11
N GLU A 133 -12.82 10.39 2.11
CA GLU A 133 -11.95 9.21 1.99
C GLU A 133 -12.62 8.01 2.66
N LEU A 134 -12.30 6.80 2.21
CA LEU A 134 -12.68 5.53 2.83
C LEU A 134 -11.43 4.63 2.98
N HIS A 135 -11.30 3.99 4.14
CA HIS A 135 -10.35 2.90 4.38
C HIS A 135 -11.12 1.57 4.39
N THR A 136 -10.80 0.67 3.47
CA THR A 136 -11.57 -0.58 3.33
C THR A 136 -10.94 -1.72 4.11
N LEU A 137 -11.77 -2.64 4.56
CA LEU A 137 -11.35 -4.00 4.90
C LEU A 137 -10.79 -4.72 3.65
N PRO A 138 -10.05 -5.83 3.82
CA PRO A 138 -9.49 -6.59 2.70
C PRO A 138 -10.54 -7.03 1.67
N ILE A 139 -10.25 -6.85 0.38
CA ILE A 139 -11.23 -7.16 -0.69
C ILE A 139 -11.35 -8.68 -0.93
N ASP A 140 -12.50 -9.24 -0.57
CA ASP A 140 -12.92 -10.59 -1.00
C ASP A 140 -13.06 -10.66 -2.53
N PRO A 141 -12.55 -11.70 -3.22
CA PRO A 141 -12.58 -11.82 -4.67
C PRO A 141 -13.95 -11.66 -5.36
N LYS A 142 -15.05 -12.03 -4.69
CA LYS A 142 -16.42 -11.92 -5.21
C LYS A 142 -16.94 -10.47 -5.21
N SER A 143 -16.20 -9.56 -4.58
CA SER A 143 -16.58 -8.14 -4.46
C SER A 143 -16.25 -7.35 -5.72
N VAL A 144 -15.31 -7.81 -6.55
CA VAL A 144 -15.01 -7.22 -7.87
C VAL A 144 -16.10 -7.62 -8.87
N ALA A 145 -16.86 -6.65 -9.38
CA ALA A 145 -18.01 -6.91 -10.23
C ALA A 145 -17.59 -7.16 -11.69
N ASP A 146 -16.72 -6.30 -12.20
CA ASP A 146 -16.28 -6.20 -13.60
C ASP A 146 -14.87 -5.57 -13.62
N GLY A 147 -14.44 -4.94 -14.72
CA GLY A 147 -13.13 -4.29 -14.83
C GLY A 147 -13.04 -2.86 -14.24
N ASP A 148 -14.13 -2.23 -13.81
CA ASP A 148 -14.13 -0.85 -13.31
C ASP A 148 -15.04 -0.58 -12.09
N THR A 149 -15.73 -1.60 -11.57
CA THR A 149 -16.62 -1.51 -10.41
C THR A 149 -16.24 -2.55 -9.35
N VAL A 150 -16.02 -2.08 -8.11
CA VAL A 150 -15.69 -2.92 -6.96
C VAL A 150 -16.59 -2.59 -5.78
N ASN A 151 -17.16 -3.62 -5.16
CA ASN A 151 -17.83 -3.49 -3.86
C ASN A 151 -16.75 -3.46 -2.78
N VAL A 152 -16.86 -2.56 -1.81
CA VAL A 152 -15.93 -2.47 -0.68
C VAL A 152 -16.71 -2.46 0.63
N TYR A 153 -16.05 -2.88 1.70
CA TYR A 153 -16.61 -2.86 3.05
C TYR A 153 -15.72 -1.99 3.94
N VAL A 154 -16.33 -1.08 4.69
CA VAL A 154 -15.67 -0.19 5.66
C VAL A 154 -16.14 -0.59 7.05
N ASP A 155 -15.22 -0.80 7.99
CA ASP A 155 -15.55 -1.21 9.35
C ASP A 155 -16.48 -0.18 10.02
N THR A 156 -17.48 -0.62 10.78
CA THR A 156 -18.32 0.31 11.54
C THR A 156 -17.60 0.94 12.74
N ALA A 157 -16.42 0.44 13.10
CA ALA A 157 -15.50 1.10 14.03
C ALA A 157 -14.69 2.24 13.38
N ASP A 158 -14.74 2.45 12.06
CA ASP A 158 -14.14 3.62 11.42
C ASP A 158 -14.83 4.90 11.92
N PRO A 159 -14.10 5.96 12.34
CA PRO A 159 -14.69 7.20 12.85
C PRO A 159 -15.72 7.87 11.92
N ARG A 160 -15.61 7.66 10.60
CA ARG A 160 -16.57 8.13 9.61
C ARG A 160 -17.92 7.40 9.71
N GLU A 161 -17.90 6.11 10.03
CA GLU A 161 -19.10 5.27 10.03
C GLU A 161 -19.74 5.13 11.40
N ALA A 162 -18.96 5.13 12.49
CA ALA A 162 -19.40 4.82 13.85
C ALA A 162 -20.61 5.65 14.32
N GLY A 163 -20.63 6.96 14.02
CA GLY A 163 -21.73 7.86 14.34
C GLY A 163 -22.99 7.70 13.47
N SER A 164 -22.93 6.91 12.39
CA SER A 164 -23.99 6.77 11.38
C SER A 164 -24.75 5.44 11.42
N VAL A 165 -24.29 4.45 12.22
CA VAL A 165 -24.87 3.11 12.23
C VAL A 165 -26.21 3.09 12.98
N PRO A 166 -27.32 2.65 12.36
CA PRO A 166 -28.61 2.58 13.07
C PRO A 166 -28.57 1.58 14.23
N ARG A 167 -29.16 1.96 15.38
CA ARG A 167 -29.22 1.12 16.59
C ARG A 167 -29.79 -0.27 16.32
N GLU A 168 -30.79 -0.39 15.45
CA GLU A 168 -31.40 -1.69 15.11
C GLU A 168 -30.45 -2.61 14.32
N VAL A 169 -29.54 -2.04 13.51
CA VAL A 169 -28.49 -2.83 12.82
C VAL A 169 -27.45 -3.32 13.82
N GLN A 170 -27.06 -2.49 14.79
CA GLN A 170 -26.15 -2.89 15.88
C GLN A 170 -26.75 -4.04 16.72
N LYS A 171 -28.02 -3.91 17.14
CA LYS A 171 -28.76 -4.99 17.83
C LYS A 171 -28.82 -6.26 16.99
N ALA A 172 -29.24 -6.15 15.71
CA ALA A 172 -29.39 -7.29 14.82
C ALA A 172 -28.06 -8.04 14.60
N ALA A 173 -26.94 -7.31 14.49
CA ALA A 173 -25.61 -7.92 14.38
C ALA A 173 -25.23 -8.70 15.66
N ALA A 174 -25.43 -8.10 16.84
CA ALA A 174 -25.15 -8.75 18.12
C ALA A 174 -26.08 -9.97 18.38
N GLU A 175 -27.35 -9.89 18.03
CA GLU A 175 -28.28 -11.02 18.11
C GLU A 175 -27.98 -12.11 17.08
N ARG A 176 -27.54 -11.76 15.86
CA ARG A 176 -27.12 -12.73 14.84
C ARG A 176 -25.92 -13.53 15.32
N ALA A 177 -24.92 -12.88 15.94
CA ALA A 177 -23.77 -13.57 16.51
C ALA A 177 -24.19 -14.59 17.58
N LYS A 178 -25.07 -14.19 18.51
CA LYS A 178 -25.66 -15.09 19.52
C LYS A 178 -26.45 -16.25 18.88
N ALA A 179 -27.25 -15.97 17.85
CA ALA A 179 -28.03 -16.99 17.14
C ALA A 179 -27.14 -18.01 16.42
N ARG A 180 -26.05 -17.57 15.77
CA ARG A 180 -25.06 -18.47 15.14
C ARG A 180 -24.33 -19.33 16.18
N ALA A 181 -23.93 -18.75 17.33
CA ALA A 181 -23.31 -19.51 18.42
C ALA A 181 -24.26 -20.59 18.99
N ALA A 182 -25.56 -20.26 19.11
CA ALA A 182 -26.61 -21.21 19.49
C ALA A 182 -27.07 -22.15 18.35
N LYS A 183 -26.40 -22.16 17.19
CA LYS A 183 -26.75 -22.93 15.97
C LYS A 183 -28.18 -22.68 15.44
N ASN A 184 -28.84 -21.58 15.85
CA ASN A 184 -30.13 -21.16 15.34
C ASN A 184 -29.94 -20.38 14.03
N TYR A 185 -29.72 -21.12 12.95
CA TYR A 185 -29.46 -20.55 11.63
C TYR A 185 -30.66 -19.77 11.08
N GLN A 186 -31.90 -20.23 11.32
CA GLN A 186 -33.12 -19.52 10.90
C GLN A 186 -33.19 -18.09 11.45
N LYS A 187 -32.97 -17.90 12.77
CA LYS A 187 -32.91 -16.55 13.36
C LYS A 187 -31.68 -15.77 12.86
N ALA A 188 -30.53 -16.43 12.72
CA ALA A 188 -29.32 -15.78 12.23
C ALA A 188 -29.48 -15.23 10.80
N ASP A 189 -30.14 -15.97 9.91
CA ASP A 189 -30.32 -15.61 8.51
C ASP A 189 -31.43 -14.57 8.32
N ALA A 190 -32.49 -14.61 9.13
CA ALA A 190 -33.48 -13.53 9.20
C ALA A 190 -32.85 -12.19 9.64
N LEU A 191 -32.00 -12.21 10.67
CA LEU A 191 -31.23 -11.03 11.11
C LEU A 191 -30.17 -10.62 10.06
N GLN A 192 -29.54 -11.59 9.39
CA GLN A 192 -28.60 -11.33 8.29
C GLN A 192 -29.26 -10.57 7.14
N LYS A 193 -30.54 -10.85 6.84
CA LYS A 193 -31.32 -10.11 5.85
C LYS A 193 -31.51 -8.65 6.27
N ILE A 194 -31.98 -8.40 7.50
CA ILE A 194 -32.20 -7.04 8.04
C ILE A 194 -30.91 -6.20 7.96
N ILE A 195 -29.76 -6.78 8.32
CA ILE A 195 -28.46 -6.11 8.26
C ILE A 195 -28.08 -5.76 6.80
N VAL A 196 -28.36 -6.65 5.84
CA VAL A 196 -28.05 -6.46 4.41
C VAL A 196 -28.99 -5.49 3.72
N ASP A 197 -30.28 -5.54 4.02
CA ASP A 197 -31.28 -4.59 3.51
C ASP A 197 -30.93 -3.15 3.94
N ALA A 198 -30.37 -2.99 5.15
CA ALA A 198 -29.86 -1.72 5.66
C ALA A 198 -28.50 -1.27 5.08
N GLY A 199 -27.90 -2.04 4.17
CA GLY A 199 -26.61 -1.71 3.52
C GLY A 199 -25.35 -2.15 4.30
N TYR A 200 -25.50 -2.94 5.36
CA TYR A 200 -24.38 -3.43 6.18
C TYR A 200 -24.13 -4.93 5.96
N ARG A 201 -23.00 -5.45 6.44
CA ARG A 201 -22.69 -6.88 6.41
C ARG A 201 -21.67 -7.26 7.49
N PRO A 202 -21.85 -8.38 8.20
CA PRO A 202 -20.78 -9.01 8.97
C PRO A 202 -19.76 -9.64 8.01
N VAL A 203 -18.49 -9.27 8.15
CA VAL A 203 -17.38 -9.68 7.26
C VAL A 203 -16.10 -9.90 8.06
N PRO A 204 -15.17 -10.78 7.65
CA PRO A 204 -13.89 -10.92 8.33
C PRO A 204 -13.01 -9.68 8.13
N ASN A 205 -12.40 -9.20 9.21
CA ASN A 205 -11.32 -8.22 9.14
C ASN A 205 -9.96 -8.89 8.81
N ALA A 206 -8.87 -8.12 8.79
CA ALA A 206 -7.53 -8.63 8.50
C ALA A 206 -6.98 -9.66 9.52
N ARG A 207 -7.60 -9.80 10.70
CA ARG A 207 -7.30 -10.84 11.71
C ARG A 207 -8.23 -12.06 11.60
N GLY A 208 -9.19 -12.05 10.68
CA GLY A 208 -10.23 -13.10 10.52
C GLY A 208 -11.43 -12.95 11.45
N GLU A 209 -11.51 -11.89 12.26
CA GLU A 209 -12.62 -11.64 13.18
C GLU A 209 -13.83 -11.10 12.40
N GLU A 210 -15.04 -11.61 12.66
CA GLU A 210 -16.25 -11.09 12.01
C GLU A 210 -16.64 -9.73 12.60
N VAL A 211 -16.40 -8.66 11.84
CA VAL A 211 -16.78 -7.28 12.18
C VAL A 211 -18.02 -6.86 11.39
N LEU A 212 -18.84 -5.97 11.98
CA LEU A 212 -19.91 -5.31 11.24
C LEU A 212 -19.30 -4.22 10.36
N ALA A 213 -19.54 -4.29 9.05
CA ALA A 213 -19.04 -3.32 8.08
C ALA A 213 -20.18 -2.75 7.22
N LYS A 214 -20.00 -1.53 6.73
CA LYS A 214 -20.91 -0.87 5.79
C LYS A 214 -20.45 -1.12 4.36
N LYS A 215 -21.38 -1.47 3.47
CA LYS A 215 -21.09 -1.77 2.06
C LYS A 215 -21.14 -0.50 1.21
N TYR A 216 -20.08 -0.25 0.45
CA TYR A 216 -20.05 0.75 -0.62
C TYR A 216 -19.87 0.08 -1.99
N ARG A 217 -20.42 0.71 -3.04
CA ARG A 217 -20.21 0.31 -4.44
C ARG A 217 -19.35 1.39 -5.09
N ILE A 218 -18.09 1.07 -5.41
CA ILE A 218 -17.15 2.04 -5.97
C ILE A 218 -17.06 1.84 -7.49
N ARG A 219 -17.25 2.91 -8.26
CA ARG A 219 -16.96 2.98 -9.69
C ARG A 219 -15.64 3.74 -9.87
N LEU A 220 -14.66 3.12 -10.52
CA LEU A 220 -13.33 3.70 -10.72
C LEU A 220 -13.42 4.94 -11.62
N ARG A 221 -13.21 6.13 -11.05
CA ARG A 221 -13.33 7.43 -11.73
C ARG A 221 -12.43 7.51 -12.96
N GLY A 222 -12.98 8.02 -14.07
CA GLY A 222 -12.27 8.37 -15.30
C GLY A 222 -11.91 7.22 -16.24
N ILE A 223 -12.21 5.97 -15.89
CA ILE A 223 -12.01 4.82 -16.79
C ILE A 223 -13.33 4.13 -17.14
N ASP A 224 -13.38 3.37 -18.22
CA ASP A 224 -14.50 2.50 -18.59
C ASP A 224 -13.94 1.19 -19.15
N ALA A 225 -14.19 0.08 -18.46
CA ALA A 225 -13.69 -1.23 -18.83
C ALA A 225 -14.65 -1.95 -19.80
N PRO A 226 -14.16 -2.88 -20.64
CA PRO A 226 -15.05 -3.72 -21.44
C PRO A 226 -16.05 -4.46 -20.54
N GLU A 227 -17.33 -4.44 -20.93
CA GLU A 227 -18.41 -5.12 -20.21
C GLU A 227 -18.15 -6.62 -20.12
N SER A 228 -18.72 -7.32 -19.13
CA SER A 228 -18.43 -8.75 -18.91
C SER A 228 -18.75 -9.69 -20.10
N ALA A 229 -19.55 -9.22 -21.07
CA ALA A 229 -19.90 -9.92 -22.30
C ALA A 229 -19.15 -9.40 -23.56
N MET A 230 -18.27 -8.41 -23.41
CA MET A 230 -17.37 -7.92 -24.47
C MET A 230 -16.05 -8.70 -24.48
N PRO A 231 -15.34 -8.74 -25.63
CA PRO A 231 -13.93 -9.12 -25.66
C PRO A 231 -13.12 -8.32 -24.63
N TYR A 232 -12.19 -8.99 -23.95
CA TYR A 232 -11.38 -8.45 -22.83
C TYR A 232 -12.15 -8.10 -21.54
N GLY A 233 -13.47 -8.30 -21.44
CA GLY A 233 -14.24 -8.01 -20.23
C GLY A 233 -13.88 -8.88 -19.04
N LYS A 234 -13.66 -10.18 -19.27
CA LYS A 234 -13.20 -11.13 -18.24
C LYS A 234 -11.77 -10.80 -17.82
N GLU A 235 -10.91 -10.50 -18.78
CA GLU A 235 -9.50 -10.19 -18.59
C GLU A 235 -9.31 -8.87 -17.84
N ALA A 236 -10.16 -7.87 -18.10
CA ALA A 236 -10.21 -6.63 -17.33
C ALA A 236 -10.66 -6.86 -15.89
N LYS A 237 -11.72 -7.64 -15.67
CA LYS A 237 -12.15 -8.06 -14.33
C LYS A 237 -11.03 -8.79 -13.58
N GLU A 238 -10.36 -9.73 -14.24
CA GLU A 238 -9.22 -10.45 -13.67
C GLU A 238 -8.02 -9.52 -13.37
N ALA A 239 -7.77 -8.52 -14.20
CA ALA A 239 -6.70 -7.56 -13.99
C ALA A 239 -6.97 -6.65 -12.77
N LEU A 240 -8.20 -6.16 -12.62
CA LEU A 240 -8.62 -5.42 -11.42
C LEU A 240 -8.54 -6.31 -10.18
N LEU A 241 -9.06 -7.53 -10.25
CA LEU A 241 -9.00 -8.51 -9.17
C LEU A 241 -7.56 -8.78 -8.70
N LYS A 242 -6.63 -9.03 -9.63
CA LYS A 242 -5.21 -9.29 -9.34
C LYS A 242 -4.49 -8.07 -8.72
N LEU A 243 -5.05 -6.87 -8.83
CA LEU A 243 -4.52 -5.66 -8.17
C LEU A 243 -5.01 -5.52 -6.71
N VAL A 244 -6.27 -5.88 -6.42
CA VAL A 244 -6.96 -5.53 -5.15
C VAL A 244 -7.25 -6.70 -4.20
N GLN A 245 -7.27 -7.94 -4.68
CA GLN A 245 -7.71 -9.09 -3.88
C GLN A 245 -6.88 -9.28 -2.60
N GLY A 246 -7.56 -9.52 -1.47
CA GLY A 246 -6.92 -9.74 -0.17
C GLY A 246 -6.25 -8.50 0.45
N LYS A 247 -6.38 -7.32 -0.17
CA LYS A 247 -5.75 -6.07 0.27
C LYS A 247 -6.78 -5.04 0.70
N SER A 248 -6.41 -4.15 1.61
CA SER A 248 -7.17 -2.95 1.94
C SER A 248 -6.95 -1.86 0.89
N LEU A 249 -8.01 -1.10 0.62
CA LEU A 249 -7.99 0.02 -0.32
C LEU A 249 -8.11 1.35 0.43
N LYS A 250 -7.46 2.37 -0.13
CA LYS A 250 -7.76 3.79 0.15
C LYS A 250 -8.57 4.33 -1.03
N VAL A 251 -9.78 4.80 -0.79
CA VAL A 251 -10.67 5.32 -1.84
C VAL A 251 -10.99 6.77 -1.57
N TYR A 252 -10.64 7.66 -2.50
CA TYR A 252 -11.09 9.04 -2.49
C TYR A 252 -12.37 9.14 -3.33
N VAL A 253 -13.50 9.41 -2.70
CA VAL A 253 -14.81 9.54 -3.37
C VAL A 253 -15.06 11.00 -3.73
N TYR A 254 -15.40 11.25 -4.99
CA TYR A 254 -15.67 12.59 -5.53
C TYR A 254 -17.16 12.82 -5.75
N ASP A 255 -17.91 11.78 -6.11
CA ASP A 255 -19.33 11.89 -6.37
C ASP A 255 -20.09 10.58 -6.16
N GLU A 256 -21.41 10.60 -6.33
CA GLU A 256 -22.25 9.40 -6.42
C GLU A 256 -23.05 9.42 -7.73
N ASP A 257 -23.00 8.32 -8.49
CA ASP A 257 -23.74 8.23 -9.75
C ASP A 257 -25.22 7.89 -9.56
N ARG A 258 -26.01 8.07 -10.62
CA ARG A 258 -27.46 7.77 -10.65
C ARG A 258 -27.84 6.31 -10.35
N TYR A 259 -26.88 5.43 -10.14
CA TYR A 259 -27.08 4.02 -9.77
C TYR A 259 -26.69 3.74 -8.32
N GLY A 260 -26.39 4.76 -7.50
CA GLY A 260 -25.92 4.59 -6.13
C GLY A 260 -24.52 3.96 -6.07
N ARG A 261 -23.61 4.40 -6.94
CA ARG A 261 -22.18 4.04 -6.89
C ARG A 261 -21.34 5.28 -6.60
N CYS A 262 -20.51 5.21 -5.57
CA CYS A 262 -19.50 6.21 -5.28
C CYS A 262 -18.45 6.24 -6.42
N VAL A 263 -18.28 7.37 -7.07
CA VAL A 263 -17.29 7.59 -8.13
C VAL A 263 -15.97 8.02 -7.47
N GLY A 264 -14.92 7.20 -7.59
CA GLY A 264 -13.71 7.39 -6.79
C GLY A 264 -12.38 7.01 -7.45
N ASP A 265 -11.30 7.66 -7.01
CA ASP A 265 -9.93 7.24 -7.29
C ASP A 265 -9.50 6.20 -6.23
N ILE A 266 -8.98 5.05 -6.67
CA ILE A 266 -8.63 3.93 -5.79
C ILE A 266 -7.11 3.75 -5.72
N TYR A 267 -6.58 3.66 -4.50
CA TYR A 267 -5.19 3.34 -4.21
C TYR A 267 -5.09 2.04 -3.43
N CYS A 268 -4.14 1.19 -3.81
CA CYS A 268 -3.85 -0.11 -3.20
C CYS A 268 -2.34 -0.21 -2.99
N ASP A 269 -1.88 -0.36 -1.74
CA ASP A 269 -0.45 -0.28 -1.37
C ASP A 269 0.27 0.98 -1.91
N GLY A 270 -0.45 2.11 -2.00
CA GLY A 270 0.04 3.35 -2.62
C GLY A 270 -0.02 3.39 -4.16
N VAL A 271 -0.24 2.27 -4.83
CA VAL A 271 -0.40 2.19 -6.29
C VAL A 271 -1.79 2.68 -6.71
N PHE A 272 -1.85 3.61 -7.67
CA PHE A 272 -3.11 4.07 -8.25
C PHE A 272 -3.68 2.99 -9.19
N VAL A 273 -4.90 2.50 -8.90
CA VAL A 273 -5.46 1.33 -9.60
C VAL A 273 -5.84 1.66 -11.05
N GLN A 274 -6.45 2.83 -11.30
CA GLN A 274 -6.77 3.29 -12.66
C GLN A 274 -5.55 3.37 -13.58
N GLU A 275 -4.40 3.84 -13.07
CA GLU A 275 -3.14 3.87 -13.83
C GLU A 275 -2.75 2.47 -14.32
N GLN A 276 -2.83 1.48 -13.44
CA GLN A 276 -2.48 0.09 -13.77
C GLN A 276 -3.43 -0.52 -14.79
N MET A 277 -4.73 -0.20 -14.70
CA MET A 277 -5.73 -0.67 -15.66
C MET A 277 -5.52 -0.07 -17.06
N LEU A 278 -5.24 1.24 -17.14
CA LEU A 278 -4.94 1.91 -18.41
C LEU A 278 -3.60 1.46 -19.00
N LYS A 279 -2.48 1.50 -18.24
CA LYS A 279 -1.14 1.10 -18.72
C LYS A 279 -1.03 -0.35 -19.20
N LYS A 280 -1.93 -1.23 -18.74
CA LYS A 280 -2.01 -2.64 -19.17
C LYS A 280 -3.02 -2.88 -20.29
N GLY A 281 -3.82 -1.88 -20.66
CA GLY A 281 -4.83 -1.97 -21.72
C GLY A 281 -6.07 -2.76 -21.32
N PHE A 282 -6.54 -2.59 -20.08
CA PHE A 282 -7.74 -3.26 -19.57
C PHE A 282 -8.93 -2.30 -19.34
N ALA A 283 -8.76 -1.02 -19.62
CA ALA A 283 -9.83 -0.04 -19.66
C ALA A 283 -9.53 1.06 -20.70
N TRP A 284 -10.56 1.80 -21.07
CA TRP A 284 -10.50 3.04 -21.85
C TRP A 284 -10.46 4.26 -20.92
N HIS A 285 -9.91 5.38 -21.38
CA HIS A 285 -10.06 6.68 -20.74
C HIS A 285 -11.44 7.26 -21.09
N TYR A 286 -12.30 7.47 -20.08
CA TYR A 286 -13.67 7.90 -20.33
C TYR A 286 -13.78 9.44 -20.39
N THR A 287 -13.32 9.99 -21.51
CA THR A 287 -13.18 11.44 -21.74
C THR A 287 -14.46 12.27 -21.53
N ALA A 288 -15.64 11.65 -21.62
CA ALA A 288 -16.92 12.32 -21.34
C ALA A 288 -17.10 12.74 -19.87
N TYR A 289 -16.35 12.15 -18.93
CA TYR A 289 -16.47 12.39 -17.48
C TYR A 289 -15.14 12.74 -16.79
N ASP A 290 -14.01 12.64 -17.49
CA ASP A 290 -12.69 12.94 -16.95
C ASP A 290 -11.79 13.50 -18.06
N GLN A 291 -10.95 14.47 -17.72
CA GLN A 291 -10.11 15.22 -18.67
C GLN A 291 -8.64 15.23 -18.24
N ARG A 292 -8.26 14.37 -17.29
CA ARG A 292 -6.88 14.24 -16.79
C ARG A 292 -5.93 13.79 -17.91
N PRO A 293 -4.90 14.58 -18.28
CA PRO A 293 -3.97 14.22 -19.35
C PRO A 293 -3.13 12.98 -19.02
N GLU A 294 -2.99 12.62 -17.74
CA GLU A 294 -2.31 11.41 -17.28
C GLU A 294 -3.03 10.15 -17.77
N LEU A 295 -4.37 10.11 -17.69
CA LEU A 295 -5.15 8.96 -18.09
C LEU A 295 -5.06 8.74 -19.61
N ALA A 296 -5.18 9.81 -20.40
CA ALA A 296 -4.97 9.78 -21.85
C ALA A 296 -3.53 9.34 -22.21
N LYS A 297 -2.52 9.79 -21.46
CA LYS A 297 -1.12 9.38 -21.63
C LYS A 297 -0.92 7.87 -21.38
N TRP A 298 -1.53 7.31 -20.34
CA TRP A 298 -1.44 5.89 -20.03
C TRP A 298 -2.21 5.01 -21.02
N GLU A 299 -3.38 5.47 -21.48
CA GLU A 299 -4.13 4.81 -22.56
C GLU A 299 -3.29 4.73 -23.84
N LYS A 300 -2.72 5.86 -24.27
CA LYS A 300 -1.84 5.94 -25.45
C LYS A 300 -0.59 5.06 -25.32
N GLN A 301 0.00 4.95 -24.12
CA GLN A 301 1.11 4.02 -23.86
C GLN A 301 0.70 2.55 -24.04
N ALA A 302 -0.53 2.17 -23.69
CA ALA A 302 -1.03 0.83 -23.90
C ALA A 302 -1.43 0.56 -25.35
N GLN A 303 -1.97 1.56 -26.07
CA GLN A 303 -2.23 1.53 -27.51
C GLN A 303 -0.93 1.28 -28.31
N THR A 304 0.08 2.13 -28.14
CA THR A 304 1.37 1.98 -28.84
C THR A 304 2.07 0.66 -28.48
N GLY A 305 1.92 0.19 -27.24
CA GLY A 305 2.43 -1.12 -26.81
C GLY A 305 1.56 -2.33 -27.16
N ARG A 306 0.43 -2.16 -27.85
CA ARG A 306 -0.57 -3.20 -28.18
C ARG A 306 -0.97 -4.10 -26.99
N LYS A 307 -1.11 -3.52 -25.80
CA LYS A 307 -1.36 -4.25 -24.54
C LYS A 307 -2.84 -4.52 -24.32
N GLY A 308 -3.18 -5.66 -23.73
CA GLY A 308 -4.57 -6.01 -23.38
C GLY A 308 -5.51 -5.89 -24.58
N LEU A 309 -6.58 -5.10 -24.45
CA LEU A 309 -7.56 -4.87 -25.51
C LEU A 309 -6.96 -4.25 -26.79
N TRP A 310 -5.84 -3.54 -26.68
CA TRP A 310 -5.11 -2.96 -27.82
C TRP A 310 -4.29 -3.98 -28.62
N ALA A 311 -4.28 -5.25 -28.22
CA ALA A 311 -3.80 -6.33 -29.08
C ALA A 311 -4.74 -6.55 -30.28
N SER A 312 -6.05 -6.31 -30.10
CA SER A 312 -7.05 -6.33 -31.19
C SER A 312 -6.77 -5.27 -32.25
N SER A 313 -7.13 -5.56 -33.50
CA SER A 313 -7.08 -4.59 -34.62
C SER A 313 -8.25 -3.60 -34.61
N LYS A 314 -9.37 -3.94 -33.95
CA LYS A 314 -10.58 -3.11 -33.83
C LYS A 314 -11.21 -3.26 -32.43
N PRO A 315 -10.57 -2.74 -31.37
CA PRO A 315 -11.18 -2.73 -30.04
C PRO A 315 -12.35 -1.73 -30.00
N GLN A 316 -13.52 -2.17 -29.51
CA GLN A 316 -14.73 -1.36 -29.36
C GLN A 316 -14.78 -0.76 -27.94
N LYS A 317 -15.30 0.48 -27.81
CA LYS A 317 -15.50 1.10 -26.48
C LYS A 317 -16.76 0.56 -25.80
N PRO A 318 -16.81 0.52 -24.45
CA PRO A 318 -17.96 -0.06 -23.75
C PRO A 318 -19.19 0.86 -23.81
N TRP A 319 -19.01 2.18 -23.86
CA TRP A 319 -20.12 3.11 -24.11
C TRP A 319 -20.70 3.02 -25.54
N GLU A 320 -19.90 2.64 -26.53
CA GLU A 320 -20.35 2.37 -27.91
C GLU A 320 -21.08 1.02 -27.97
N TRP A 321 -20.49 -0.07 -27.47
CA TRP A 321 -21.17 -1.38 -27.38
C TRP A 321 -22.51 -1.31 -26.61
N ARG A 322 -22.58 -0.55 -25.51
CA ARG A 322 -23.82 -0.28 -24.77
C ARG A 322 -24.85 0.55 -25.55
N LYS A 323 -24.42 1.36 -26.53
CA LYS A 323 -25.33 2.05 -27.46
C LYS A 323 -25.86 1.06 -28.50
N ASP A 324 -24.97 0.30 -29.11
CA ASP A 324 -25.30 -0.62 -30.19
C ASP A 324 -26.24 -1.73 -29.70
N LYS A 325 -26.03 -2.27 -28.49
CA LYS A 325 -26.96 -3.22 -27.84
C LYS A 325 -28.33 -2.64 -27.51
N ARG A 326 -28.46 -1.34 -27.21
CA ARG A 326 -29.78 -0.68 -27.04
C ARG A 326 -30.49 -0.46 -28.37
N ASN A 327 -29.73 -0.34 -29.45
CA ASN A 327 -30.25 -0.10 -30.80
C ASN A 327 -30.52 -1.40 -31.58
N GLY A 328 -30.17 -2.58 -31.03
CA GLY A 328 -30.29 -3.87 -31.71
C GLY A 328 -29.21 -4.14 -32.76
N THR A 329 -28.10 -3.41 -32.75
CA THR A 329 -27.06 -3.42 -33.80
C THR A 329 -25.73 -4.07 -33.36
N ALA A 330 -25.76 -4.98 -32.37
CA ALA A 330 -24.58 -5.65 -31.79
C ALA A 330 -24.92 -7.02 -31.22
#